data_AF-A0A9J7A483-F1
#
_entry.id   AF-A0A9J7A483-F1
#
_cell.length_a   1.000
_cell.length_b   1.000
_cell.length_c   1.000
_cell.angle_alpha   90.00
_cell.angle_beta   90.00
_cell.angle_gamma   90.00
#
_symmetry.space_group_name_H-M   'P 1'
#
loop_
_entity.id
_entity.type
_entity.pdbx_description
1 polymer ?
#
loop_
_entity_poly.entity_id
_entity_poly.type
_entity_poly.pdbx_seq_one_letter_code
_entity_poly.pdbx_strand_id
1 'polypeptide(L)'
;MFRFFAKSAIATLIWKRYHRVIVATLSLLLGYFLISMIHGDYVDYAQGAQDTKLLWLSYIAKWFGLIAITALYYFYLKFVLTPKPTTPTSEPARDSASKTSTNRQTDTTTSESDPFASIREKETLKSRADIALDSHRHNKRK
;
A
#
# COMPACT_ATOMS: atom_id res chain seq x y z
N MET A 1 -21.03 30.47 8.48
CA MET A 1 -20.61 30.02 7.13
C MET A 1 -19.36 29.14 7.15
N PHE A 2 -18.30 29.46 7.92
CA PHE A 2 -17.10 28.61 8.08
C PHE A 2 -17.35 27.14 8.46
N ARG A 3 -18.40 26.86 9.26
CA ARG A 3 -18.77 25.48 9.65
C ARG A 3 -19.23 24.61 8.47
N PHE A 4 -19.77 25.21 7.41
CA PHE A 4 -20.16 24.50 6.18
C PHE A 4 -18.95 24.20 5.30
N PHE A 5 -18.05 25.16 5.14
CA PHE A 5 -16.81 24.98 4.38
C PHE A 5 -15.87 23.97 5.04
N ALA A 6 -15.74 23.99 6.37
CA ALA A 6 -14.94 23.00 7.10
C ALA A 6 -15.49 21.58 6.91
N LYS A 7 -16.81 21.39 7.03
CA LYS A 7 -17.46 20.09 6.79
C LYS A 7 -17.28 19.62 5.34
N SER A 8 -17.40 20.53 4.37
CA SER A 8 -17.22 20.21 2.96
C SER A 8 -15.77 19.87 2.60
N ALA A 9 -14.79 20.58 3.17
CA ALA A 9 -13.37 20.30 2.97
C ALA A 9 -12.97 18.97 3.62
N ILE A 10 -13.49 18.67 4.81
CA ILE A 10 -13.31 17.37 5.46
C ILE A 10 -13.94 16.26 4.60
N ALA A 11 -15.17 16.46 4.11
CA ALA A 11 -15.84 15.49 3.24
C ALA A 11 -15.06 15.20 1.95
N THR A 12 -14.50 16.23 1.29
CA THR A 12 -13.68 16.03 0.08
C THR A 12 -12.34 15.36 0.38
N LEU A 13 -11.72 15.64 1.53
CA LEU A 13 -10.49 14.98 1.97
C LEU A 13 -10.73 13.50 2.31
N ILE A 14 -11.81 13.20 3.04
CA ILE A 14 -12.23 11.82 3.32
C ILE A 14 -12.55 11.10 2.01
N TRP A 15 -13.28 11.74 1.10
CA TRP A 15 -13.60 11.15 -0.20
C TRP A 15 -12.33 10.84 -1.00
N LYS A 16 -11.41 11.79 -1.14
CA LYS A 16 -10.18 11.59 -1.94
C LYS A 16 -9.31 10.45 -1.39
N ARG A 17 -9.22 10.29 -0.07
CA ARG A 17 -8.40 9.24 0.58
C ARG A 17 -9.11 7.90 0.75
N TYR A 18 -10.42 7.91 1.04
CA TYR A 18 -11.18 6.73 1.45
C TYR A 18 -12.26 6.30 0.45
N HIS A 19 -12.49 6.98 -0.69
CA HIS A 19 -13.52 6.59 -1.64
C HIS A 19 -13.42 5.11 -2.05
N ARG A 20 -12.21 4.55 -2.17
CA ARG A 20 -12.03 3.12 -2.50
C ARG A 20 -12.60 2.20 -1.42
N VAL A 21 -12.40 2.54 -0.14
CA VAL A 21 -12.93 1.77 0.99
C VAL A 21 -14.44 1.96 1.09
N ILE A 22 -14.94 3.19 0.91
CA ILE A 22 -16.37 3.50 0.94
C ILE A 22 -17.12 2.76 -0.17
N VAL A 23 -16.59 2.76 -1.40
CA VAL A 23 -17.19 2.03 -2.53
C VAL A 23 -17.14 0.52 -2.27
N ALA A 24 -16.04 0.00 -1.72
CA ALA A 24 -15.94 -1.42 -1.39
C ALA A 24 -16.94 -1.84 -0.29
N THR A 25 -17.10 -1.05 0.78
CA THR A 25 -18.09 -1.35 1.83
C THR A 25 -19.52 -1.21 1.32
N LEU A 26 -19.79 -0.20 0.49
CA LEU A 26 -21.10 -0.05 -0.14
C LEU A 26 -21.42 -1.24 -1.05
N SER A 27 -20.44 -1.71 -1.83
CA SER A 27 -20.57 -2.91 -2.67
C SER A 27 -20.80 -4.17 -1.84
N LEU A 28 -20.15 -4.31 -0.68
CA LEU A 28 -20.39 -5.43 0.24
C LEU A 28 -21.83 -5.40 0.76
N LEU A 29 -22.30 -4.23 1.19
CA LEU A 29 -23.66 -4.02 1.68
C LEU A 29 -24.69 -4.36 0.61
N LEU A 30 -24.45 -3.91 -0.63
CA LEU A 30 -25.28 -4.22 -1.77
C LEU A 30 -25.30 -5.74 -2.05
N GLY A 31 -24.13 -6.39 -2.00
CA GLY A 31 -24.03 -7.84 -2.15
C GLY A 31 -24.84 -8.61 -1.11
N TYR A 32 -24.77 -8.22 0.16
CA TYR A 32 -25.60 -8.81 1.22
C TYR A 32 -27.08 -8.60 0.97
N PHE A 33 -27.47 -7.41 0.51
CA PHE A 33 -28.86 -7.12 0.17
C PHE A 33 -29.36 -8.01 -0.96
N LEU A 34 -28.61 -8.16 -2.04
CA LEU A 34 -28.96 -9.06 -3.16
C LEU A 34 -29.11 -10.51 -2.70
N ILE A 35 -28.16 -11.03 -1.90
CA ILE A 35 -28.24 -12.38 -1.36
C ILE A 35 -29.49 -12.55 -0.49
N SER A 36 -29.81 -11.55 0.33
CA SER A 36 -31.00 -11.57 1.16
C SER A 36 -32.27 -11.58 0.32
N MET A 37 -32.33 -10.78 -0.75
CA MET A 37 -33.47 -10.70 -1.65
C MET A 37 -33.69 -12.01 -2.42
N ILE A 38 -32.63 -12.55 -3.04
CA ILE A 38 -32.69 -13.81 -3.79
C ILE A 38 -33.09 -14.97 -2.88
N HIS A 39 -32.53 -15.04 -1.68
CA HIS A 39 -32.89 -16.08 -0.72
C HIS A 39 -34.34 -15.94 -0.25
N GLY A 40 -34.81 -14.71 0.00
CA GLY A 40 -36.20 -14.46 0.37
C GLY A 40 -37.18 -14.94 -0.71
N ASP A 41 -36.92 -14.56 -1.96
CA ASP A 41 -37.74 -14.96 -3.11
C ASP A 41 -37.78 -16.49 -3.29
N TYR A 42 -36.64 -17.17 -3.11
CA TYR A 42 -36.59 -18.63 -3.13
C TYR A 42 -37.38 -19.28 -1.99
N VAL A 43 -37.29 -18.73 -0.78
CA VAL A 43 -38.01 -19.26 0.38
C VAL A 43 -39.52 -19.11 0.18
N ASP A 44 -39.98 -17.97 -0.31
CA ASP A 44 -41.39 -17.70 -0.60
C ASP A 44 -41.93 -18.65 -1.68
N TYR A 45 -41.15 -18.87 -2.76
CA TYR A 45 -41.47 -19.86 -3.78
C TYR A 45 -41.58 -21.29 -3.22
N ALA A 46 -40.60 -21.72 -2.41
CA ALA A 46 -40.56 -23.07 -1.84
C ALA A 46 -41.71 -23.32 -0.85
N GLN A 47 -42.11 -22.29 -0.09
CA GLN A 47 -43.27 -22.37 0.80
C GLN A 47 -44.59 -22.44 0.01
N GLY A 48 -44.73 -21.66 -1.06
CA GLY A 48 -45.90 -21.69 -1.93
C GLY A 48 -46.09 -23.02 -2.66
N ALA A 49 -44.99 -23.67 -3.06
CA ALA A 49 -45.00 -24.97 -3.74
C ALA A 49 -45.12 -26.19 -2.78
N GLN A 50 -45.10 -25.97 -1.46
CA GLN A 50 -44.98 -27.00 -0.41
C GLN A 50 -43.75 -27.94 -0.52
N ASP A 51 -42.81 -27.65 -1.41
CA ASP A 51 -41.66 -28.51 -1.73
C ASP A 51 -40.47 -28.18 -0.81
N THR A 52 -40.68 -28.40 0.49
CA THR A 52 -39.77 -27.96 1.58
C THR A 52 -38.53 -28.83 1.76
N LYS A 53 -38.38 -29.89 0.96
CA LYS A 53 -37.31 -30.90 1.12
C LYS A 53 -35.90 -30.33 0.93
N LEU A 54 -35.75 -29.30 0.10
CA LEU A 54 -34.46 -28.68 -0.23
C LEU A 54 -34.23 -27.32 0.45
N LEU A 55 -35.16 -26.90 1.31
CA LEU A 55 -35.14 -25.57 1.94
C LEU A 55 -33.88 -25.36 2.79
N TRP A 56 -33.42 -26.39 3.50
CA TRP A 56 -32.17 -26.38 4.27
C TRP A 56 -30.92 -26.13 3.42
N LEU A 57 -30.88 -26.63 2.18
CA LEU A 57 -29.75 -26.46 1.27
C LEU A 57 -29.62 -24.99 0.84
N SER A 58 -30.75 -24.29 0.70
CA SER A 58 -30.77 -22.85 0.39
C SER A 58 -30.16 -22.00 1.52
N TYR A 59 -30.32 -22.41 2.78
CA TYR A 59 -29.66 -21.74 3.90
C TYR A 59 -28.14 -21.94 3.87
N ILE A 60 -27.68 -23.15 3.53
CA ILE A 60 -26.24 -23.41 3.34
C ILE A 60 -25.70 -22.56 2.19
N ALA A 61 -26.42 -22.49 1.08
CA ALA A 61 -26.05 -21.65 -0.06
C ALA A 61 -25.99 -20.16 0.32
N LYS A 62 -26.92 -19.66 1.16
CA LYS A 62 -26.90 -18.30 1.70
C LYS A 62 -25.61 -18.04 2.49
N TRP A 63 -25.25 -18.93 3.43
CA TRP A 63 -24.04 -18.77 4.23
C TRP A 63 -22.78 -18.83 3.37
N PHE A 64 -22.71 -19.74 2.40
CA PHE A 64 -21.62 -19.78 1.44
C PHE A 64 -21.52 -18.50 0.62
N GLY A 65 -22.63 -17.95 0.15
CA GLY A 65 -22.67 -16.67 -0.56
C GLY A 65 -22.15 -15.51 0.29
N LEU A 66 -22.55 -15.45 1.56
CA LEU A 66 -22.07 -14.44 2.51
C LEU A 66 -20.56 -14.58 2.77
N ILE A 67 -20.08 -15.79 3.01
CA ILE A 67 -18.65 -16.05 3.22
C ILE A 67 -17.85 -15.69 1.96
N ALA A 68 -18.33 -16.08 0.78
CA ALA A 68 -17.67 -15.81 -0.49
C ALA A 68 -17.53 -14.32 -0.76
N ILE A 69 -18.62 -13.53 -0.59
CA ILE A 69 -18.58 -12.09 -0.85
C ILE A 69 -17.72 -11.34 0.19
N THR A 70 -17.72 -11.81 1.44
CA THR A 70 -16.86 -11.28 2.50
C THR A 70 -15.39 -11.56 2.20
N ALA A 71 -15.06 -12.80 1.79
CA ALA A 71 -13.72 -13.18 1.41
C ALA A 71 -13.23 -12.38 0.20
N LEU A 72 -14.08 -12.18 -0.81
CA LEU A 72 -13.78 -11.35 -1.97
C LEU A 72 -13.51 -9.90 -1.58
N TYR A 73 -14.30 -9.35 -0.66
CA TYR A 73 -14.07 -8.00 -0.11
C TYR A 73 -12.70 -7.89 0.58
N TYR A 74 -12.35 -8.84 1.45
CA TYR A 74 -11.05 -8.84 2.12
C TYR A 74 -9.88 -8.98 1.12
N PHE A 75 -10.05 -9.84 0.11
CA PHE A 75 -9.05 -10.01 -0.94
C PHE A 75 -8.87 -8.72 -1.75
N TYR A 76 -9.96 -8.11 -2.19
CA TYR A 76 -9.95 -6.82 -2.89
C TYR A 76 -9.25 -5.75 -2.04
N LEU A 77 -9.60 -5.64 -0.76
CA LEU A 77 -9.01 -4.66 0.13
C LEU A 77 -7.50 -4.89 0.31
N LYS A 78 -7.06 -6.15 0.48
CA LYS A 78 -5.62 -6.46 0.51
C LYS A 78 -4.96 -6.09 -0.81
N PHE A 79 -5.50 -6.47 -1.97
CA PHE A 79 -4.87 -6.15 -3.25
C PHE A 79 -4.78 -4.65 -3.54
N VAL A 80 -5.79 -3.86 -3.13
CA VAL A 80 -5.84 -2.42 -3.43
C VAL A 80 -5.07 -1.57 -2.41
N LEU A 81 -4.97 -2.01 -1.15
CA LEU A 81 -4.29 -1.27 -0.09
C LEU A 81 -2.88 -1.78 0.20
N THR A 82 -2.47 -2.94 -0.33
CA THR A 82 -1.08 -3.38 -0.16
C THR A 82 -0.18 -2.40 -0.92
N PRO A 83 0.72 -1.68 -0.22
CA PRO A 83 1.68 -0.82 -0.90
C PRO A 83 2.50 -1.71 -1.83
N LYS A 84 2.58 -1.33 -3.12
CA LYS A 84 3.54 -1.98 -4.01
C LYS A 84 4.90 -1.91 -3.33
N PRO A 85 5.63 -3.03 -3.17
CA PRO A 85 7.01 -2.94 -2.74
C PRO A 85 7.69 -2.00 -3.73
N THR A 86 8.13 -0.85 -3.25
CA THR A 86 9.07 0.00 -3.98
C THR A 86 10.32 -0.84 -4.11
N THR A 87 10.41 -1.62 -5.19
CA THR A 87 11.67 -2.11 -5.70
C THR A 87 12.54 -0.87 -5.85
N PRO A 88 13.71 -0.79 -5.21
CA PRO A 88 14.69 0.20 -5.63
C PRO A 88 14.97 -0.13 -7.09
N THR A 89 14.57 0.78 -7.98
CA THR A 89 15.01 0.79 -9.37
C THR A 89 16.52 0.99 -9.31
N SER A 90 17.26 -0.12 -9.22
CA SER A 90 18.65 -0.16 -9.63
C SER A 90 18.64 0.12 -11.12
N GLU A 91 19.03 1.32 -11.50
CA GLU A 91 19.37 1.65 -12.88
C GLU A 91 20.38 0.62 -13.43
N PRO A 92 20.32 0.30 -14.73
CA PRO A 92 21.16 -0.73 -15.30
C PRO A 92 22.61 -0.22 -15.33
N ALA A 93 23.44 -0.78 -14.46
CA ALA A 93 24.88 -0.73 -14.60
C ALA A 93 25.25 -1.40 -15.93
N ARG A 94 25.48 -0.59 -16.95
CA ARG A 94 26.18 -1.01 -18.16
C ARG A 94 27.67 -1.06 -17.83
N ASP A 95 28.23 -2.21 -18.13
CA ASP A 95 29.63 -2.60 -18.05
C ASP A 95 30.61 -1.47 -18.44
N SER A 96 31.68 -1.30 -17.67
CA SER A 96 33.00 -1.77 -18.11
C SER A 96 34.14 -1.31 -17.20
N ALA A 97 35.03 -2.28 -16.94
CA ALA A 97 36.48 -2.12 -16.87
C ALA A 97 37.11 -1.52 -15.60
N SER A 98 37.78 -2.43 -14.90
CA SER A 98 39.25 -2.40 -14.77
C SER A 98 39.88 -1.58 -13.63
N LYS A 99 40.48 -2.36 -12.72
CA LYS A 99 41.82 -2.18 -12.10
C LYS A 99 41.94 -1.40 -10.78
N THR A 100 42.42 -2.17 -9.79
CA THR A 100 43.63 -1.86 -9.00
C THR A 100 43.47 -0.97 -7.75
N SER A 101 43.25 -1.67 -6.63
CA SER A 101 44.09 -1.70 -5.42
C SER A 101 44.60 -0.40 -4.75
N THR A 102 44.50 -0.44 -3.41
CA THR A 102 45.52 0.01 -2.44
C THR A 102 45.55 1.49 -2.05
N ASN A 103 45.05 1.73 -0.83
CA ASN A 103 45.67 2.47 0.27
C ASN A 103 46.54 3.68 -0.06
N ARG A 104 46.10 4.89 0.34
CA ARG A 104 47.02 5.84 1.00
C ARG A 104 46.30 6.93 1.79
N GLN A 105 46.52 6.86 3.09
CA GLN A 105 46.48 7.99 4.00
C GLN A 105 47.59 8.98 3.62
N THR A 106 47.27 10.28 3.48
CA THR A 106 48.29 11.33 3.57
C THR A 106 47.69 12.61 4.13
N ASP A 107 48.21 12.96 5.31
CA ASP A 107 48.17 14.29 5.88
C ASP A 107 49.02 15.28 5.07
N THR A 108 48.58 16.55 5.13
CA THR A 108 49.33 17.82 4.99
C THR A 108 50.06 18.12 3.68
N THR A 109 49.59 19.13 2.94
CA THR A 109 50.37 20.35 2.66
C THR A 109 49.51 21.52 2.17
N THR A 110 49.81 22.69 2.70
CA THR A 110 49.29 24.03 2.38
C THR A 110 49.26 24.29 0.88
N SER A 111 48.08 24.58 0.33
CA SER A 111 47.93 25.33 -0.92
C SER A 111 46.80 26.32 -0.75
N GLU A 112 47.14 27.57 -1.03
CA GLU A 112 46.25 28.71 -1.00
C GLU A 112 45.16 28.54 -2.08
N SER A 113 43.92 28.86 -1.68
CA SER A 113 42.81 29.31 -2.54
C SER A 113 41.88 28.31 -3.24
N ASP A 114 41.37 27.29 -2.54
CA ASP A 114 39.99 26.87 -2.85
C ASP A 114 39.22 26.37 -1.62
N PRO A 115 38.26 27.17 -1.09
CA PRO A 115 37.40 26.72 0.01
C PRO A 115 36.51 25.53 -0.36
N PHE A 116 36.43 25.17 -1.64
CA PHE A 116 35.64 24.05 -2.16
C PHE A 116 36.47 22.87 -2.68
N ALA A 117 37.80 22.85 -2.53
CA ALA A 117 38.65 21.72 -2.96
C ALA A 117 38.14 20.38 -2.40
N SER A 118 37.80 20.38 -1.10
CA SER A 118 37.28 19.20 -0.40
C SER A 118 35.93 18.70 -0.93
N ILE A 119 35.16 19.53 -1.63
CA ILE A 119 33.90 19.15 -2.26
C ILE A 119 34.13 18.61 -3.66
N ARG A 120 35.11 19.18 -4.40
CA ARG A 120 35.42 18.79 -5.78
C ARG A 120 36.09 17.42 -5.90
N GLU A 121 36.86 17.02 -4.90
CA GLU A 121 37.53 15.71 -4.88
C GLU A 121 36.58 14.55 -4.51
N LYS A 122 35.33 14.85 -4.13
CA LYS A 122 34.33 13.82 -3.80
C LYS A 122 33.64 13.35 -5.07
N GLU A 123 33.75 12.05 -5.38
CA GLU A 123 33.06 11.39 -6.49
C GLU A 123 31.53 11.57 -6.43
N THR A 124 30.96 11.58 -5.22
CA THR A 124 29.53 11.81 -4.99
C THR A 124 29.28 12.65 -3.74
N LEU A 125 28.33 13.58 -3.83
CA LEU A 125 27.87 14.39 -2.70
C LEU A 125 26.79 13.63 -1.94
N LYS A 126 27.10 13.21 -0.71
CA LYS A 126 26.14 12.56 0.18
C LYS A 126 25.13 13.58 0.73
N SER A 127 23.86 13.20 0.78
CA SER A 127 22.82 14.01 1.44
C SER A 127 23.04 14.05 2.96
N ARG A 128 22.53 15.09 3.62
CA ARG A 128 22.54 15.18 5.09
C ARG A 128 21.85 13.97 5.75
N ALA A 129 20.83 13.41 5.09
CA ALA A 129 20.14 12.22 5.56
C ALA A 129 21.05 10.97 5.51
N ASP A 130 21.83 10.82 4.44
CA ASP A 130 22.73 9.68 4.25
C ASP A 130 23.85 9.69 5.30
N ILE A 131 24.36 10.87 5.63
CA ILE A 131 25.38 11.05 6.68
C ILE A 131 24.84 10.59 8.05
N ALA A 132 23.59 10.94 8.38
CA ALA A 132 22.96 10.53 9.63
C ALA A 132 22.72 9.01 9.68
N LEU A 133 22.29 8.42 8.56
CA LEU A 133 22.08 6.98 8.43
C LEU A 133 23.39 6.17 8.57
N ASP A 134 24.46 6.60 7.89
CA ASP A 134 25.79 5.98 8.01
C ASP A 134 26.30 6.05 9.46
N SER A 135 26.11 7.19 10.13
CA SER A 135 26.51 7.38 11.54
C SER A 135 25.79 6.39 12.48
N HIS A 136 24.48 6.20 12.29
CA HIS A 136 23.71 5.22 13.06
C HIS A 136 24.09 3.77 12.75
N ARG A 137 24.41 3.45 11.49
CA ARG A 137 24.83 2.11 11.08
C ARG A 137 26.16 1.71 11.69
N HIS A 138 27.09 2.65 11.82
CA HIS A 138 28.41 2.38 12.38
C HIS A 138 28.41 2.24 13.91
N ASN A 139 27.48 2.92 14.61
CA ASN A 139 27.35 2.82 16.07
C ASN A 139 26.72 1.50 16.53
N LYS A 140 25.82 0.90 15.73
CA LYS A 140 25.18 -0.40 16.04
C LYS A 140 26.10 -1.62 15.88
N ARG A 141 27.30 -1.46 15.33
CA ARG A 141 28.26 -2.54 15.06
C ARG A 141 29.41 -2.60 16.07
N LYS A 142 29.43 -1.70 17.07
CA LYS A 142 30.27 -1.82 18.26
C LYS A 142 29.42 -2.35 19.41
#